data_AF-A0A409W9R7-F1
#
_entry.id   AF-A0A409W9R7-F1
#
_cell.length_a   1.000
_cell.length_b   1.000
_cell.length_c   1.000
_cell.angle_alpha   90.00
_cell.angle_beta   90.00
_cell.angle_gamma   90.00
#
_symmetry.space_group_name_H-M   'P 1'
#
loop_
_entity.id
_entity.type
_entity.pdbx_description
1 polymer ?
#
loop_
_entity_poly.entity_id
_entity_poly.type
_entity_poly.pdbx_seq_one_letter_code
_entity_poly.pdbx_strand_id
1 'polypeptide(L)'
;MVWSWMYNRAPSDRPPPYAPFASQGVGNSGSPDDARYFDRRADVPAHGEQVYFVAPINGYGSFPRNPNISRANNVQNQAAKLQVPHMLKVGLTLIISSWIIFFLIGYSANVPLNSALHDRRRQQWDKEESYRAITRAAWVEEVKKHQDLQLRMQEEQKAFDEMRRDWARERQQEQEERERKQRELEKDETRKRDSLAWEGLQAGHCVRYGVKEYSATLSRVPLGLDSISECQKKSINIQGRDWHPSRCEESGFCGRVTAHFDVDINESSCKPWWVNYRDKGCVEYGIRRHEASIEDLHDTENWESICMTTPMTIRGRYYEGPTSCANWGRGGLWPWGIWLLEDDSCRW
;
A
#
# COMPACT_ATOMS: atom_id res chain seq x y z
N MET A 1 61.14 -21.86 11.01
CA MET A 1 60.83 -20.77 11.97
C MET A 1 59.40 -20.33 11.64
N VAL A 2 58.35 -21.03 12.09
CA VAL A 2 57.61 -20.90 13.39
C VAL A 2 57.31 -19.41 13.67
N TRP A 3 56.09 -18.85 13.74
CA TRP A 3 54.78 -19.23 14.34
C TRP A 3 53.65 -18.52 13.54
N SER A 4 52.55 -19.16 13.11
CA SER A 4 51.29 -19.46 13.83
C SER A 4 50.66 -18.28 14.57
N TRP A 5 49.58 -17.69 14.02
CA TRP A 5 48.48 -17.08 14.78
C TRP A 5 47.14 -17.37 14.09
N MET A 6 46.37 -18.23 14.73
CA MET A 6 44.94 -18.47 14.52
C MET A 6 44.15 -17.28 15.06
N TYR A 7 43.08 -16.87 14.37
CA TYR A 7 41.88 -16.40 15.05
C TYR A 7 40.62 -16.83 14.28
N ASN A 8 40.02 -17.90 14.81
CA ASN A 8 38.66 -18.32 14.52
C ASN A 8 37.69 -17.24 15.02
N ARG A 9 36.76 -16.80 14.17
CA ARG A 9 35.54 -16.11 14.61
C ARG A 9 34.34 -16.87 14.06
N ALA A 10 33.71 -17.63 14.96
CA ALA A 10 32.45 -18.31 14.70
C ALA A 10 31.32 -17.30 14.49
N PRO A 11 30.31 -17.61 13.66
CA PRO A 11 29.07 -16.85 13.61
C PRO A 11 28.22 -17.19 14.83
N SER A 12 27.79 -16.16 15.57
CA SER A 12 26.83 -16.31 16.67
C SER A 12 25.42 -16.37 16.11
N ASP A 13 24.88 -17.58 15.99
CA ASP A 13 23.44 -17.80 15.88
C ASP A 13 22.76 -17.37 17.17
N ARG A 14 22.05 -16.23 17.14
CA ARG A 14 20.99 -15.92 18.09
C ARG A 14 19.65 -16.02 17.36
N PRO A 15 18.74 -16.92 17.75
CA PRO A 15 17.39 -16.89 17.24
C PRO A 15 16.59 -15.73 17.88
N PRO A 16 15.66 -15.09 17.14
CA PRO A 16 14.72 -14.13 17.71
C PRO A 16 13.66 -14.85 18.57
N PRO A 17 13.13 -14.22 19.63
CA PRO A 17 12.09 -14.81 20.44
C PRO A 17 10.70 -14.47 19.88
N TYR A 18 9.85 -15.50 19.80
CA TYR A 18 8.39 -15.48 19.59
C TYR A 18 7.85 -15.10 18.20
N ALA A 19 7.55 -16.13 17.41
CA ALA A 19 6.48 -16.14 16.42
C ALA A 19 5.38 -17.13 16.87
N PRO A 20 4.09 -16.82 16.74
CA PRO A 20 3.02 -17.70 17.18
C PRO A 20 2.79 -18.88 16.22
N PHE A 21 2.34 -19.98 16.81
CA PHE A 21 1.97 -21.26 16.20
C PHE A 21 1.12 -21.12 14.93
N ALA A 22 1.63 -21.65 13.81
CA ALA A 22 0.83 -21.98 12.64
C ALA A 22 0.42 -23.46 12.70
N SER A 23 -0.89 -23.69 12.74
CA SER A 23 -1.53 -25.01 12.68
C SER A 23 -1.31 -25.69 11.34
N GLN A 24 -0.98 -26.98 11.39
CA GLN A 24 -0.87 -27.86 10.23
C GLN A 24 -2.20 -27.95 9.48
N GLY A 25 -2.22 -27.50 8.23
CA GLY A 25 -3.29 -27.69 7.26
C GLY A 25 -2.89 -28.76 6.25
N VAL A 26 -3.70 -29.80 6.21
CA VAL A 26 -3.64 -30.98 5.33
C VAL A 26 -3.55 -30.58 3.86
N GLY A 27 -2.59 -31.17 3.13
CA GLY A 27 -2.44 -31.00 1.69
C GLY A 27 -3.59 -31.68 0.93
N ASN A 28 -4.22 -30.92 0.04
CA ASN A 28 -5.11 -31.45 -0.99
C ASN A 28 -4.55 -31.06 -2.36
N SER A 29 -4.21 -32.07 -3.15
CA SER A 29 -3.78 -31.96 -4.55
C SER A 29 -4.97 -31.59 -5.44
N GLY A 30 -4.90 -30.43 -6.09
CA GLY A 30 -5.86 -29.96 -7.10
C GLY A 30 -5.14 -29.38 -8.30
N SER A 31 -5.45 -29.93 -9.48
CA SER A 31 -4.90 -29.67 -10.81
C SER A 31 -5.15 -28.23 -11.32
N PRO A 32 -4.33 -27.70 -12.25
CA PRO A 32 -4.45 -26.33 -12.74
C PRO A 32 -5.22 -26.29 -14.06
N ASP A 33 -6.46 -25.79 -14.04
CA ASP A 33 -7.17 -25.28 -15.23
C ASP A 33 -8.34 -24.42 -14.75
N ASP A 34 -8.20 -23.09 -14.83
CA ASP A 34 -9.23 -22.10 -15.17
C ASP A 34 -8.89 -20.71 -14.61
N ALA A 35 -8.14 -19.95 -15.40
CA ALA A 35 -8.06 -18.50 -15.28
C ALA A 35 -9.09 -17.87 -16.23
N ARG A 36 -10.28 -17.54 -15.72
CA ARG A 36 -11.17 -16.53 -16.33
C ARG A 36 -11.65 -15.54 -15.29
N TYR A 37 -10.86 -14.49 -15.19
CA TYR A 37 -11.27 -13.08 -15.15
C TYR A 37 -12.78 -12.84 -15.34
N PHE A 38 -13.46 -12.43 -14.26
CA PHE A 38 -14.59 -11.51 -14.35
C PHE A 38 -14.61 -10.64 -13.09
N ASP A 39 -14.10 -9.42 -13.27
CA ASP A 39 -14.23 -8.27 -12.39
C ASP A 39 -15.72 -7.91 -12.26
N ARG A 40 -16.25 -7.97 -11.05
CA ARG A 40 -17.58 -7.45 -10.72
C ARG A 40 -17.46 -6.61 -9.45
N ARG A 41 -17.27 -5.31 -9.67
CA ARG A 41 -17.42 -4.24 -8.68
C ARG A 41 -18.75 -4.42 -7.95
N ALA A 42 -18.67 -4.59 -6.63
CA ALA A 42 -19.79 -4.53 -5.72
C ALA A 42 -19.92 -3.09 -5.22
N ASP A 43 -21.01 -2.43 -5.61
CA ASP A 43 -21.56 -1.29 -4.89
C ASP A 43 -22.15 -1.81 -3.58
N VAL A 44 -21.58 -1.40 -2.44
CA VAL A 44 -22.15 -1.61 -1.11
C VAL A 44 -22.50 -0.24 -0.51
N PRO A 45 -23.76 0.02 -0.15
CA PRO A 45 -24.15 1.28 0.46
C PRO A 45 -23.75 1.32 1.94
N ALA A 46 -23.28 2.50 2.35
CA ALA A 46 -22.97 2.86 3.71
C ALA A 46 -24.21 2.72 4.62
N HIS A 47 -24.19 1.73 5.52
CA HIS A 47 -25.05 1.70 6.70
C HIS A 47 -24.23 2.10 7.91
N GLY A 48 -24.65 3.20 8.54
CA GLY A 48 -24.03 3.79 9.71
C GLY A 48 -23.97 2.84 10.91
N GLU A 49 -22.77 2.74 11.47
CA GLU A 49 -22.47 2.13 12.75
C GLU A 49 -23.28 2.80 13.88
N GLN A 50 -24.08 2.01 14.60
CA GLN A 50 -24.40 2.30 16.00
C GLN A 50 -23.47 1.44 16.87
N VAL A 51 -22.33 2.03 17.25
CA VAL A 51 -21.46 1.50 18.29
C VAL A 51 -22.08 1.81 19.65
N TYR A 52 -22.55 0.76 20.35
CA TYR A 52 -22.90 0.86 21.76
C TYR A 52 -21.62 1.06 22.58
N PHE A 53 -21.39 2.28 23.03
CA PHE A 53 -20.40 2.59 24.07
C PHE A 53 -20.93 2.08 25.42
N VAL A 54 -20.33 1.00 25.94
CA VAL A 54 -20.48 0.61 27.34
C VAL A 54 -19.54 1.50 28.17
N ALA A 55 -20.13 2.29 29.05
CA ALA A 55 -19.44 3.25 29.89
C ALA A 55 -18.53 2.58 30.94
N PRO A 56 -17.35 3.15 31.25
CA PRO A 56 -16.55 2.73 32.39
C PRO A 56 -17.12 3.31 33.70
N ILE A 57 -17.36 2.43 34.67
CA ILE A 57 -17.71 2.79 36.03
C ILE A 57 -16.40 2.92 36.81
N ASN A 58 -15.95 4.16 37.03
CA ASN A 58 -15.11 4.61 38.13
C ASN A 58 -15.31 6.14 38.17
N GLY A 59 -15.75 6.75 39.27
CA GLY A 59 -15.15 6.64 40.58
C GLY A 59 -14.48 7.96 40.88
N TYR A 60 -15.28 8.99 41.22
CA TYR A 60 -14.79 10.20 41.85
C TYR A 60 -15.56 10.43 43.14
N GLY A 61 -14.87 10.20 44.24
CA GLY A 61 -15.24 10.79 45.52
C GLY A 61 -15.02 12.30 45.48
N SER A 62 -15.91 13.04 46.10
CA SER A 62 -15.60 14.33 46.71
C SER A 62 -16.65 14.61 47.77
N PHE A 63 -16.27 14.35 49.02
CA PHE A 63 -16.94 14.88 50.19
C PHE A 63 -16.79 16.41 50.20
N PRO A 64 -17.87 17.18 50.36
CA PRO A 64 -17.80 18.44 51.05
C PRO A 64 -18.13 18.22 52.53
N ARG A 65 -17.15 18.52 53.39
CA ARG A 65 -17.43 18.95 54.76
C ARG A 65 -18.29 20.21 54.66
N ASN A 66 -19.43 20.23 55.34
CA ASN A 66 -19.95 21.48 55.90
C ASN A 66 -20.57 21.22 57.29
N PRO A 67 -20.37 22.13 58.25
CA PRO A 67 -20.73 21.95 59.65
C PRO A 67 -22.12 22.53 59.95
N ASN A 68 -22.57 22.29 61.19
CA ASN A 68 -23.66 22.96 61.91
C ASN A 68 -25.10 22.69 61.46
N ILE A 69 -25.78 21.76 62.16
CA ILE A 69 -27.15 21.99 62.62
C ILE A 69 -27.30 21.48 64.06
N SER A 70 -27.45 22.42 64.97
CA SER A 70 -27.90 22.31 66.35
C SER A 70 -29.42 22.10 66.41
N ARG A 71 -29.93 21.21 67.26
CA ARG A 71 -31.20 21.30 68.04
C ARG A 71 -31.46 19.96 68.72
N ALA A 72 -31.26 19.86 70.03
CA ALA A 72 -32.25 20.17 71.05
C ALA A 72 -33.54 19.36 70.88
N ASN A 73 -33.68 18.29 71.67
CA ASN A 73 -34.96 17.80 72.16
C ASN A 73 -34.80 17.42 73.63
N ASN A 74 -35.14 18.40 74.47
CA ASN A 74 -35.27 18.34 75.91
C ASN A 74 -36.71 17.87 76.19
N VAL A 75 -36.90 16.58 76.51
CA VAL A 75 -38.22 16.06 76.90
C VAL A 75 -38.30 16.11 78.43
N GLN A 76 -38.83 17.23 78.93
CA GLN A 76 -39.35 17.37 80.29
C GLN A 76 -40.64 16.55 80.41
N ASN A 77 -40.55 15.36 81.02
CA ASN A 77 -41.73 14.63 81.44
C ASN A 77 -42.19 15.15 82.81
N GLN A 78 -43.40 15.71 82.82
CA GLN A 78 -44.10 16.25 83.98
C GLN A 78 -44.50 15.13 84.94
N ALA A 79 -44.14 15.30 86.21
CA ALA A 79 -44.57 14.42 87.30
C ALA A 79 -45.94 14.87 87.84
N ALA A 80 -46.98 14.10 87.55
CA ALA A 80 -48.29 14.24 88.20
C ALA A 80 -48.23 13.67 89.62
N LYS A 81 -48.51 14.51 90.64
CA LYS A 81 -48.67 14.11 92.04
C LYS A 81 -50.05 13.47 92.23
N LEU A 82 -50.11 12.14 92.26
CA LEU A 82 -51.29 11.38 92.65
C LEU A 82 -51.28 11.17 94.19
N GLN A 83 -52.21 11.81 94.91
CA GLN A 83 -52.43 11.59 96.35
C GLN A 83 -53.10 10.22 96.56
N VAL A 84 -52.35 9.25 97.07
CA VAL A 84 -52.84 7.90 97.38
C VAL A 84 -53.25 7.80 98.86
N PRO A 85 -54.47 7.33 99.18
CA PRO A 85 -55.00 7.25 100.55
C PRO A 85 -54.29 6.21 101.44
N HIS A 86 -54.25 6.50 102.74
CA HIS A 86 -53.32 5.94 103.75
C HIS A 86 -53.47 4.43 104.07
N MET A 87 -54.55 3.78 103.64
CA MET A 87 -54.85 2.37 103.98
C MET A 87 -54.26 1.34 102.99
N LEU A 88 -53.61 1.77 101.91
CA LEU A 88 -52.86 0.89 100.98
C LEU A 88 -51.36 0.79 101.30
N LYS A 89 -50.86 1.60 102.25
CA LYS A 89 -49.41 1.73 102.52
C LYS A 89 -48.77 0.51 103.19
N VAL A 90 -49.51 -0.34 103.89
CA VAL A 90 -48.93 -1.49 104.62
C VAL A 90 -48.84 -2.76 103.75
N GLY A 91 -49.74 -2.93 102.78
CA GLY A 91 -49.65 -4.03 101.81
C GLY A 91 -48.58 -3.78 100.73
N LEU A 92 -48.47 -2.53 100.25
CA LEU A 92 -47.47 -2.16 99.25
C LEU A 92 -46.04 -2.20 99.80
N THR A 93 -45.80 -1.88 101.08
CA THR A 93 -44.44 -1.93 101.65
C THR A 93 -43.88 -3.35 101.75
N LEU A 94 -44.72 -4.37 101.96
CA LEU A 94 -44.30 -5.77 102.00
C LEU A 94 -44.07 -6.35 100.58
N ILE A 95 -44.87 -5.94 99.61
CA ILE A 95 -44.65 -6.32 98.20
C ILE A 95 -43.41 -5.60 97.66
N ILE A 96 -43.26 -4.30 97.92
CA ILE A 96 -42.08 -3.52 97.53
C ILE A 96 -40.83 -4.07 98.23
N SER A 97 -40.86 -4.42 99.51
CA SER A 97 -39.68 -4.98 100.18
C SER A 97 -39.31 -6.36 99.64
N SER A 98 -40.28 -7.22 99.33
CA SER A 98 -40.05 -8.52 98.68
C SER A 98 -39.45 -8.35 97.27
N TRP A 99 -39.97 -7.41 96.47
CA TRP A 99 -39.41 -7.07 95.16
C TRP A 99 -38.02 -6.43 95.26
N ILE A 100 -37.77 -5.57 96.26
CA ILE A 100 -36.45 -4.99 96.53
C ILE A 100 -35.47 -6.11 96.91
N ILE A 101 -35.88 -7.08 97.73
CA ILE A 101 -35.04 -8.22 98.10
C ILE A 101 -34.78 -9.11 96.87
N PHE A 102 -35.80 -9.39 96.04
CA PHE A 102 -35.62 -10.16 94.79
C PHE A 102 -34.75 -9.43 93.76
N PHE A 103 -34.88 -8.11 93.63
CA PHE A 103 -34.03 -7.29 92.77
C PHE A 103 -32.61 -7.16 93.32
N LEU A 104 -32.43 -7.03 94.64
CA LEU A 104 -31.10 -6.97 95.26
C LEU A 104 -30.39 -8.33 95.16
N ILE A 105 -31.08 -9.45 95.37
CA ILE A 105 -30.54 -10.81 95.17
C ILE A 105 -30.28 -11.06 93.67
N GLY A 106 -31.18 -10.63 92.79
CA GLY A 106 -31.02 -10.71 91.33
C GLY A 106 -29.87 -9.85 90.79
N TYR A 107 -29.68 -8.62 91.30
CA TYR A 107 -28.57 -7.74 90.92
C TYR A 107 -27.25 -8.27 91.48
N SER A 108 -27.20 -8.65 92.76
CA SER A 108 -25.96 -9.13 93.38
C SER A 108 -25.49 -10.48 92.81
N ALA A 109 -26.41 -11.35 92.38
CA ALA A 109 -26.06 -12.61 91.72
C ALA A 109 -25.78 -12.47 90.21
N ASN A 110 -26.38 -11.50 89.51
CA ASN A 110 -26.07 -11.25 88.09
C ASN A 110 -24.71 -10.57 87.89
N VAL A 111 -24.24 -9.74 88.83
CA VAL A 111 -22.96 -9.02 88.70
C VAL A 111 -21.74 -9.95 88.49
N PRO A 112 -21.52 -11.03 89.27
CA PRO A 112 -20.36 -11.91 89.08
C PRO A 112 -20.47 -12.87 87.88
N LEU A 113 -21.68 -13.34 87.53
CA LEU A 113 -21.90 -14.16 86.34
C LEU A 113 -21.75 -13.35 85.04
N ASN A 114 -22.15 -12.08 85.09
CA ASN A 114 -22.02 -11.17 83.97
C ASN A 114 -20.57 -10.67 83.82
N SER A 115 -19.83 -10.47 84.91
CA SER A 115 -18.41 -10.09 84.81
C SER A 115 -17.55 -11.18 84.15
N ALA A 116 -17.73 -12.45 84.52
CA ALA A 116 -16.99 -13.55 83.90
C ALA A 116 -17.34 -13.76 82.41
N LEU A 117 -18.60 -13.55 82.01
CA LEU A 117 -19.02 -13.56 80.60
C LEU A 117 -18.47 -12.35 79.84
N HIS A 118 -18.46 -11.17 80.46
CA HIS A 118 -17.85 -9.97 79.89
C HIS A 118 -16.34 -10.12 79.70
N ASP A 119 -15.63 -10.75 80.65
CA ASP A 119 -14.19 -10.98 80.55
C ASP A 119 -13.85 -11.96 79.41
N ARG A 120 -14.62 -13.05 79.25
CA ARG A 120 -14.46 -13.96 78.09
C ARG A 120 -14.72 -13.26 76.77
N ARG A 121 -15.73 -12.40 76.72
CA ARG A 121 -16.04 -11.60 75.53
C ARG A 121 -14.95 -10.60 75.21
N ARG A 122 -14.35 -9.94 76.22
CA ARG A 122 -13.18 -9.07 76.05
C ARG A 122 -11.98 -9.86 75.52
N GLN A 123 -11.68 -11.02 76.08
CA GLN A 123 -10.58 -11.85 75.58
C GLN A 123 -10.78 -12.34 74.14
N GLN A 124 -12.02 -12.70 73.76
CA GLN A 124 -12.34 -13.01 72.36
C GLN A 124 -12.19 -11.78 71.48
N TRP A 125 -12.67 -10.62 71.93
CA TRP A 125 -12.50 -9.36 71.23
C TRP A 125 -11.01 -9.01 71.04
N ASP A 126 -10.17 -9.12 72.06
CA ASP A 126 -8.74 -8.85 71.99
C ASP A 126 -8.03 -9.79 71.00
N LYS A 127 -8.43 -11.07 70.96
CA LYS A 127 -7.95 -12.05 69.97
C LYS A 127 -8.40 -11.69 68.55
N GLU A 128 -9.66 -11.29 68.36
CA GLU A 128 -10.14 -10.82 67.06
C GLU A 128 -9.47 -9.52 66.62
N GLU A 129 -9.28 -8.57 67.54
CA GLU A 129 -8.66 -7.27 67.28
C GLU A 129 -7.19 -7.47 66.89
N SER A 130 -6.47 -8.35 67.58
CA SER A 130 -5.09 -8.71 67.23
C SER A 130 -5.01 -9.43 65.87
N TYR A 131 -5.91 -10.36 65.58
CA TYR A 131 -5.98 -10.99 64.26
C TYR A 131 -6.26 -9.96 63.16
N ARG A 132 -7.26 -9.08 63.36
CA ARG A 132 -7.58 -7.97 62.44
C ARG A 132 -6.42 -6.99 62.30
N ALA A 133 -5.66 -6.74 63.36
CA ALA A 133 -4.47 -5.89 63.31
C ALA A 133 -3.37 -6.51 62.44
N ILE A 134 -3.12 -7.82 62.59
CA ILE A 134 -2.16 -8.56 61.74
C ILE A 134 -2.62 -8.54 60.27
N THR A 135 -3.90 -8.82 60.00
CA THR A 135 -4.44 -8.77 58.63
C THR A 135 -4.35 -7.38 58.02
N ARG A 136 -4.66 -6.32 58.79
CA ARG A 136 -4.50 -4.93 58.32
C ARG A 136 -3.04 -4.60 58.01
N ALA A 137 -2.11 -5.05 58.85
CA ALA A 137 -0.68 -4.84 58.61
C ALA A 137 -0.21 -5.55 57.32
N ALA A 138 -0.61 -6.81 57.12
CA ALA A 138 -0.31 -7.56 55.90
C ALA A 138 -0.92 -6.89 54.65
N TRP A 139 -2.18 -6.45 54.74
CA TRP A 139 -2.85 -5.73 53.65
C TRP A 139 -2.16 -4.41 53.30
N VAL A 140 -1.71 -3.63 54.30
CA VAL A 140 -0.96 -2.38 54.06
C VAL A 140 0.35 -2.67 53.33
N GLU A 141 1.06 -3.74 53.68
CA GLU A 141 2.28 -4.16 52.97
C GLU A 141 1.98 -4.57 51.52
N GLU A 142 0.90 -5.31 51.29
CA GLU A 142 0.47 -5.73 49.95
C GLU A 142 0.06 -4.54 49.07
N VAL A 143 -0.69 -3.59 49.63
CA VAL A 143 -1.05 -2.34 48.94
C VAL A 143 0.19 -1.56 48.57
N LYS A 144 1.19 -1.48 49.46
CA LYS A 144 2.47 -0.83 49.15
C LYS A 144 3.20 -1.53 48.00
N LYS A 145 3.28 -2.86 48.02
CA LYS A 145 3.88 -3.64 46.92
C LYS A 145 3.17 -3.41 45.59
N HIS A 146 1.83 -3.34 45.61
CA HIS A 146 1.04 -3.03 44.42
C HIS A 146 1.28 -1.61 43.90
N GLN A 147 1.35 -0.61 44.79
CA GLN A 147 1.69 0.77 44.41
C GLN A 147 3.09 0.84 43.78
N ASP A 148 4.09 0.22 44.40
CA ASP A 148 5.46 0.16 43.87
C ASP A 148 5.53 -0.56 42.52
N LEU A 149 4.70 -1.60 42.33
CA LEU A 149 4.60 -2.29 41.03
C LEU A 149 3.94 -1.40 39.96
N GLN A 150 2.87 -0.68 40.30
CA GLN A 150 2.21 0.24 39.37
C GLN A 150 3.14 1.39 38.93
N LEU A 151 3.93 1.93 39.86
CA LEU A 151 4.92 2.96 39.54
C LEU A 151 5.97 2.42 38.56
N ARG A 152 6.50 1.23 38.80
CA ARG A 152 7.45 0.58 37.89
C ARG A 152 6.85 0.32 36.51
N MET A 153 5.62 -0.19 36.45
CA MET A 153 4.92 -0.39 35.17
C MET A 153 4.72 0.93 34.41
N GLN A 154 4.42 2.04 35.10
CA GLN A 154 4.29 3.35 34.47
C GLN A 154 5.62 3.89 33.94
N GLU A 155 6.72 3.70 34.67
CA GLU A 155 8.06 4.07 34.23
C GLU A 155 8.49 3.27 33.00
N GLU A 156 8.27 1.95 33.02
CA GLU A 156 8.53 1.07 31.87
C GLU A 156 7.70 1.49 30.66
N GLN A 157 6.41 1.78 30.84
CA GLN A 157 5.54 2.20 29.74
C GLN A 157 6.01 3.52 29.12
N LYS A 158 6.44 4.50 29.94
CA LYS A 158 7.03 5.74 29.44
C LYS A 158 8.31 5.47 28.65
N ALA A 159 9.19 4.61 29.16
CA ALA A 159 10.41 4.23 28.45
C ALA A 159 10.11 3.53 27.11
N PHE A 160 9.10 2.65 27.07
CA PHE A 160 8.64 2.00 25.83
C PHE A 160 8.05 2.99 24.84
N ASP A 161 7.26 3.96 25.30
CA ASP A 161 6.67 4.98 24.43
C ASP A 161 7.74 5.94 23.88
N GLU A 162 8.74 6.32 24.69
CA GLU A 162 9.90 7.09 24.23
C GLU A 162 10.68 6.32 23.17
N MET A 163 11.03 5.05 23.43
CA MET A 163 11.70 4.19 22.45
C MET A 163 10.88 4.04 21.16
N ARG A 164 9.55 3.93 21.25
CA ARG A 164 8.67 3.86 20.06
C ARG A 164 8.70 5.16 19.26
N ARG A 165 8.73 6.32 19.92
CA ARG A 165 8.88 7.62 19.24
C ARG A 165 10.24 7.74 18.58
N ASP A 166 11.29 7.25 19.21
CA ASP A 166 12.65 7.30 18.69
C ASP A 166 12.78 6.43 17.43
N TRP A 167 12.29 5.20 17.48
CA TRP A 167 12.21 4.33 16.31
C TRP A 167 11.31 4.89 15.20
N ALA A 168 10.23 5.60 15.54
CA ALA A 168 9.40 6.26 14.54
C ALA A 168 10.18 7.36 13.80
N ARG A 169 10.99 8.15 14.53
CA ARG A 169 11.84 9.19 13.92
C ARG A 169 12.94 8.57 13.05
N GLU A 170 13.59 7.50 13.53
CA GLU A 170 14.63 6.80 12.78
C GLU A 170 14.09 6.22 11.46
N ARG A 171 12.93 5.54 11.49
CA ARG A 171 12.30 5.03 10.27
C ARG A 171 11.91 6.13 9.29
N GLN A 172 11.44 7.26 9.80
CA GLN A 172 11.10 8.41 8.95
C GLN A 172 12.36 8.96 8.27
N GLN A 173 13.46 9.13 9.00
CA GLN A 173 14.74 9.57 8.44
C GLN A 173 15.28 8.60 7.39
N GLU A 174 15.21 7.29 7.67
CA GLU A 174 15.63 6.27 6.70
C GLU A 174 14.79 6.31 5.42
N GLN A 175 13.48 6.49 5.55
CA GLN A 175 12.59 6.62 4.39
C GLN A 175 12.92 7.88 3.58
N GLU A 176 13.09 9.03 4.24
CA GLU A 176 13.46 10.28 3.58
C GLU A 176 14.82 10.17 2.87
N GLU A 177 15.79 9.47 3.47
CA GLU A 177 17.10 9.21 2.84
C GLU A 177 16.97 8.29 1.62
N ARG A 178 16.17 7.23 1.70
CA ARG A 178 15.89 6.33 0.56
C ARG A 178 15.22 7.08 -0.58
N GLU A 179 14.22 7.90 -0.28
CA GLU A 179 13.54 8.73 -1.28
C GLU A 179 14.48 9.76 -1.90
N ARG A 180 15.34 10.40 -1.10
CA ARG A 180 16.36 11.32 -1.60
C ARG A 180 17.33 10.63 -2.55
N LYS A 181 17.85 9.45 -2.16
CA LYS A 181 18.74 8.64 -3.00
C LYS A 181 18.05 8.24 -4.30
N GLN A 182 16.78 7.84 -4.26
CA GLN A 182 16.02 7.51 -5.45
C GLN A 182 15.84 8.71 -6.38
N ARG A 183 15.50 9.89 -5.85
CA ARG A 183 15.39 11.12 -6.65
C ARG A 183 16.73 11.54 -7.27
N GLU A 184 17.84 11.34 -6.55
CA GLU A 184 19.19 11.61 -7.08
C GLU A 184 19.54 10.64 -8.21
N LEU A 185 19.22 9.35 -8.08
CA LEU A 185 19.41 8.34 -9.12
C LEU A 185 18.58 8.66 -10.38
N GLU A 186 17.30 8.99 -10.22
CA GLU A 186 16.42 9.36 -11.35
C GLU A 186 16.91 10.59 -12.11
N LYS A 187 17.39 11.60 -11.38
CA LYS A 187 18.02 12.79 -11.98
C LYS A 187 19.30 12.44 -12.76
N ASP A 188 20.12 11.53 -12.23
CA ASP A 188 21.33 11.07 -12.92
C ASP A 188 20.99 10.30 -14.19
N GLU A 189 19.98 9.43 -14.16
CA GLU A 189 19.47 8.73 -15.35
C GLU A 189 18.92 9.69 -16.39
N THR A 190 18.14 10.69 -15.96
CA THR A 190 17.60 11.71 -16.88
C THR A 190 18.73 12.51 -17.51
N ARG A 191 19.72 12.95 -16.74
CA ARG A 191 20.91 13.64 -17.25
C ARG A 191 21.69 12.78 -18.25
N LYS A 192 21.82 11.48 -17.99
CA LYS A 192 22.43 10.52 -18.95
C LYS A 192 21.64 10.46 -20.25
N ARG A 193 20.30 10.37 -20.19
CA ARG A 193 19.44 10.34 -21.39
C ARG A 193 19.46 11.65 -22.18
N ASP A 194 19.49 12.78 -21.48
CA ASP A 194 19.57 14.11 -22.09
C ASP A 194 20.91 14.35 -22.78
N SER A 195 21.98 13.69 -22.31
CA SER A 195 23.30 13.76 -22.94
C SER A 195 23.40 13.03 -24.28
N LEU A 196 22.46 12.11 -24.56
CA LEU A 196 22.37 11.41 -25.84
C LEU A 196 22.01 12.40 -26.94
N ALA A 197 22.70 12.34 -28.08
CA ALA A 197 22.42 13.18 -29.23
C ALA A 197 22.44 12.37 -30.52
N TRP A 198 21.62 12.76 -31.49
CA TRP A 198 21.73 12.26 -32.85
C TRP A 198 22.82 13.05 -33.58
N GLU A 199 23.74 12.34 -34.24
CA GLU A 199 24.82 12.91 -35.02
C GLU A 199 24.80 12.33 -36.44
N GLY A 200 25.21 13.15 -37.41
CA GLY A 200 25.36 12.72 -38.79
C GLY A 200 24.06 12.27 -39.45
N LEU A 201 22.99 13.07 -39.36
CA LEU A 201 21.76 12.80 -40.11
C LEU A 201 22.07 12.79 -41.62
N GLN A 202 21.90 11.62 -42.24
CA GLN A 202 22.15 11.37 -43.65
C GLN A 202 20.85 10.95 -44.32
N ALA A 203 20.56 11.53 -45.49
CA ALA A 203 19.47 11.09 -46.33
C ALA A 203 19.92 9.82 -47.07
N GLY A 204 19.19 8.73 -46.87
CA GLY A 204 19.37 7.47 -47.56
C GLY A 204 18.54 7.40 -48.83
N HIS A 205 18.19 6.17 -49.20
CA HIS A 205 17.46 5.85 -50.42
C HIS A 205 15.94 5.86 -50.20
N CYS A 206 15.18 5.87 -51.29
CA CYS A 206 13.73 5.73 -51.25
C CYS A 206 13.32 4.28 -50.93
N VAL A 207 12.50 4.10 -49.88
CA VAL A 207 12.05 2.77 -49.44
C VAL A 207 10.76 2.37 -50.15
N ARG A 208 9.85 3.33 -50.32
CA ARG A 208 8.54 3.17 -50.99
C ARG A 208 8.05 4.54 -51.48
N TYR A 209 6.95 4.57 -52.23
CA TYR A 209 6.41 5.82 -52.78
C TYR A 209 6.15 6.86 -51.68
N GLY A 210 6.79 8.03 -51.83
CA GLY A 210 6.72 9.16 -50.91
C GLY A 210 7.46 8.98 -49.59
N VAL A 211 8.23 7.91 -49.41
CA VAL A 211 8.95 7.60 -48.16
C VAL A 211 10.44 7.43 -48.39
N LYS A 212 11.22 8.23 -47.67
CA LYS A 212 12.68 8.22 -47.73
C LYS A 212 13.26 7.70 -46.42
N GLU A 213 14.27 6.86 -46.51
CA GLU A 213 15.04 6.45 -45.34
C GLU A 213 16.02 7.56 -44.96
N TYR A 214 16.08 7.87 -43.68
CA TYR A 214 17.14 8.68 -43.09
C TYR A 214 17.91 7.82 -42.10
N SER A 215 19.22 8.03 -42.01
CA SER A 215 20.06 7.37 -41.01
C SER A 215 20.74 8.41 -40.14
N ALA A 216 20.86 8.12 -38.84
CA ALA A 216 21.63 8.94 -37.90
C ALA A 216 22.28 8.07 -36.85
N THR A 217 23.46 8.45 -36.40
CA THR A 217 24.18 7.73 -35.35
C THR A 217 23.85 8.30 -33.99
N LEU A 218 23.54 7.44 -33.02
CA LEU A 218 23.38 7.83 -31.63
C LEU A 218 24.77 8.04 -31.00
N SER A 219 25.07 9.27 -30.59
CA SER A 219 26.34 9.65 -29.97
C SER A 219 26.21 9.83 -28.46
N ARG A 220 27.38 9.82 -27.79
CA ARG A 220 27.54 10.09 -26.35
C ARG A 220 26.78 9.13 -25.44
N VAL A 221 26.63 7.87 -25.85
CA VAL A 221 26.03 6.84 -25.00
C VAL A 221 26.93 6.58 -23.78
N PRO A 222 26.46 6.82 -22.55
CA PRO A 222 27.24 6.54 -21.35
C PRO A 222 27.53 5.04 -21.20
N LEU A 223 28.71 4.71 -20.65
CA LEU A 223 29.07 3.32 -20.35
C LEU A 223 28.03 2.68 -19.40
N GLY A 224 27.58 1.47 -19.76
CA GLY A 224 26.60 0.69 -19.00
C GLY A 224 25.14 0.96 -19.36
N LEU A 225 24.86 1.91 -20.25
CA LEU A 225 23.52 2.10 -20.83
C LEU A 225 23.38 1.23 -22.07
N ASP A 226 22.24 0.56 -22.23
CA ASP A 226 21.95 -0.24 -23.42
C ASP A 226 21.62 0.68 -24.61
N SER A 227 22.57 0.75 -25.56
CA SER A 227 22.51 1.67 -26.69
C SER A 227 21.34 1.36 -27.64
N ILE A 228 20.94 0.10 -27.79
CA ILE A 228 19.86 -0.31 -28.68
C ILE A 228 18.50 0.09 -28.12
N SER A 229 18.24 -0.17 -26.83
CA SER A 229 16.96 0.23 -26.23
C SER A 229 16.79 1.75 -26.12
N GLU A 230 17.87 2.50 -25.90
CA GLU A 230 17.80 3.96 -25.90
C GLU A 230 17.66 4.54 -27.32
N CYS A 231 18.23 3.89 -28.34
CA CYS A 231 17.99 4.23 -29.74
C CYS A 231 16.50 4.17 -30.08
N GLN A 232 15.81 3.08 -29.73
CA GLN A 232 14.39 2.89 -30.04
C GLN A 232 13.47 3.93 -29.37
N LYS A 233 13.84 4.41 -28.18
CA LYS A 233 13.03 5.38 -27.41
C LYS A 233 13.25 6.82 -27.84
N LYS A 234 14.43 7.16 -28.36
CA LYS A 234 14.80 8.54 -28.65
C LYS A 234 14.25 8.95 -30.02
N SER A 235 13.49 10.03 -30.07
CA SER A 235 13.03 10.61 -31.32
C SER A 235 14.04 11.59 -31.91
N ILE A 236 13.92 11.86 -33.21
CA ILE A 236 14.66 12.92 -33.93
C ILE A 236 13.66 13.84 -34.64
N ASN A 237 13.94 15.14 -34.65
CA ASN A 237 13.15 16.08 -35.42
C ASN A 237 13.65 16.16 -36.86
N ILE A 238 12.84 15.71 -37.82
CA ILE A 238 13.12 15.81 -39.26
C ILE A 238 11.99 16.65 -39.87
N GLN A 239 12.36 17.79 -40.47
CA GLN A 239 11.43 18.72 -41.10
C GLN A 239 10.30 19.21 -40.17
N GLY A 240 10.60 19.44 -38.90
CA GLY A 240 9.64 19.97 -37.94
C GLY A 240 8.70 18.93 -37.31
N ARG A 241 8.87 17.64 -37.63
CA ARG A 241 8.13 16.52 -37.00
C ARG A 241 9.09 15.59 -36.28
N ASP A 242 8.66 15.07 -35.14
CA ASP A 242 9.42 14.08 -34.39
C ASP A 242 9.16 12.67 -34.93
N TRP A 243 10.25 11.96 -35.25
CA TRP A 243 10.25 10.62 -35.79
C TRP A 243 10.96 9.67 -34.82
N HIS A 244 10.33 8.53 -34.56
CA HIS A 244 10.99 7.40 -33.89
C HIS A 244 11.66 6.53 -34.95
N PRO A 245 12.78 5.87 -34.62
CA PRO A 245 13.45 5.02 -35.58
C PRO A 245 12.62 3.77 -35.88
N SER A 246 12.55 3.42 -37.17
CA SER A 246 11.95 2.17 -37.64
C SER A 246 12.79 0.96 -37.21
N ARG A 247 14.12 1.13 -37.23
CA ARG A 247 15.08 0.10 -36.77
C ARG A 247 16.37 0.74 -36.25
N CYS A 248 17.06 -0.01 -35.40
CA CYS A 248 18.35 0.36 -34.82
C CYS A 248 19.35 -0.76 -35.11
N GLU A 249 20.52 -0.42 -35.62
CA GLU A 249 21.57 -1.34 -36.00
C GLU A 249 22.87 -1.00 -35.26
N GLU A 250 23.49 -2.00 -34.64
CA GLU A 250 24.79 -1.82 -34.00
C GLU A 250 25.90 -1.81 -35.06
N SER A 251 26.46 -0.63 -35.28
CA SER A 251 27.49 -0.38 -36.28
C SER A 251 28.89 -0.58 -35.68
N GLY A 252 29.34 -1.84 -35.61
CA GLY A 252 30.75 -2.21 -35.44
C GLY A 252 31.38 -1.98 -34.06
N PHE A 253 32.72 -1.84 -34.05
CA PHE A 253 33.54 -1.75 -32.83
C PHE A 253 33.21 -0.48 -32.03
N CYS A 254 33.08 -0.62 -30.70
CA CYS A 254 32.68 0.43 -29.73
C CYS A 254 31.18 0.68 -29.53
N GLY A 255 30.28 -0.25 -29.91
CA GLY A 255 28.87 -0.21 -29.49
C GLY A 255 28.08 0.99 -30.03
N ARG A 256 28.54 1.54 -31.16
CA ARG A 256 27.88 2.66 -31.84
C ARG A 256 26.60 2.15 -32.49
N VAL A 257 25.48 2.84 -32.24
CA VAL A 257 24.19 2.46 -32.83
C VAL A 257 23.78 3.47 -33.88
N THR A 258 23.42 2.97 -35.06
CA THR A 258 22.85 3.75 -36.15
C THR A 258 21.36 3.46 -36.22
N ALA A 259 20.56 4.51 -36.19
CA ALA A 259 19.13 4.47 -36.29
C ALA A 259 18.70 4.78 -37.72
N HIS A 260 17.68 4.07 -38.20
CA HIS A 260 17.08 4.29 -39.51
C HIS A 260 15.63 4.73 -39.33
N PHE A 261 15.23 5.77 -40.05
CA PHE A 261 13.94 6.45 -39.95
C PHE A 261 13.25 6.45 -41.31
N ASP A 262 12.05 5.89 -41.39
CA ASP A 262 11.22 5.94 -42.61
C ASP A 262 10.32 7.18 -42.58
N VAL A 263 10.73 8.24 -43.28
CA VAL A 263 10.07 9.55 -43.24
C VAL A 263 9.08 9.68 -44.40
N ASP A 264 7.80 9.92 -44.09
CA ASP A 264 6.69 9.99 -45.06
C ASP A 264 6.22 11.41 -45.42
N ILE A 265 7.02 12.44 -45.12
CA ILE A 265 6.65 13.85 -45.33
C ILE A 265 6.85 14.23 -46.79
N ASN A 266 6.04 13.64 -47.68
CA ASN A 266 5.89 14.06 -49.07
C ASN A 266 7.22 14.34 -49.78
N GLU A 267 8.22 13.49 -49.56
CA GLU A 267 9.57 13.67 -50.11
C GLU A 267 9.49 13.68 -51.63
N SER A 268 9.67 14.84 -52.25
CA SER A 268 9.48 15.01 -53.69
C SER A 268 10.46 14.13 -54.49
N SER A 269 11.63 13.83 -53.93
CA SER A 269 12.62 12.94 -54.55
C SER A 269 12.22 11.46 -54.57
N CYS A 270 11.21 11.06 -53.76
CA CYS A 270 10.73 9.67 -53.68
C CYS A 270 9.34 9.52 -54.28
N LYS A 271 8.99 10.40 -55.23
CA LYS A 271 7.70 10.40 -55.93
C LYS A 271 7.88 10.21 -57.42
N PRO A 272 8.31 9.01 -57.83
CA PRO A 272 8.32 8.70 -59.25
C PRO A 272 6.91 8.75 -59.82
N TRP A 273 6.82 8.89 -61.14
CA TRP A 273 5.55 8.94 -61.86
C TRP A 273 5.50 7.91 -62.98
N TRP A 274 4.28 7.52 -63.33
CA TRP A 274 4.02 6.59 -64.42
C TRP A 274 4.09 7.30 -65.77
N VAL A 275 4.82 6.71 -66.72
CA VAL A 275 4.94 7.12 -68.11
C VAL A 275 4.68 5.94 -69.05
N ASN A 276 4.58 6.20 -70.36
CA ASN A 276 4.34 5.19 -71.39
C ASN A 276 3.13 4.27 -71.12
N TYR A 277 2.04 4.82 -70.59
CA TYR A 277 0.81 4.06 -70.32
C TYR A 277 0.28 3.37 -71.58
N ARG A 278 -0.05 2.08 -71.45
CA ARG A 278 -0.55 1.20 -72.52
C ARG A 278 -1.72 0.38 -72.00
N ASP A 279 -2.81 0.42 -72.74
CA ASP A 279 -3.92 -0.52 -72.61
C ASP A 279 -3.60 -1.74 -73.50
N LYS A 280 -3.39 -2.90 -72.88
CA LYS A 280 -3.06 -4.15 -73.58
C LYS A 280 -4.28 -4.93 -74.04
N GLY A 281 -5.48 -4.39 -73.79
CA GLY A 281 -6.72 -5.08 -74.07
C GLY A 281 -7.03 -6.17 -73.05
N CYS A 282 -7.99 -7.00 -73.40
CA CYS A 282 -8.46 -8.05 -72.51
C CYS A 282 -7.54 -9.25 -72.54
N VAL A 283 -7.24 -9.79 -71.35
CA VAL A 283 -6.33 -10.94 -71.18
C VAL A 283 -7.06 -12.18 -70.67
N GLU A 284 -8.12 -11.99 -69.89
CA GLU A 284 -9.00 -13.05 -69.39
C GLU A 284 -10.46 -12.55 -69.32
N TYR A 285 -11.43 -13.45 -69.23
CA TYR A 285 -12.85 -13.09 -69.14
C TYR A 285 -13.08 -12.11 -67.99
N GLY A 286 -13.60 -10.93 -68.32
CA GLY A 286 -13.81 -9.85 -67.37
C GLY A 286 -12.54 -9.13 -66.91
N ILE A 287 -11.35 -9.43 -67.43
CA ILE A 287 -10.07 -8.83 -67.00
C ILE A 287 -9.35 -8.14 -68.17
N ARG A 288 -8.99 -6.87 -67.95
CA ARG A 288 -8.23 -6.03 -68.86
C ARG A 288 -6.87 -5.66 -68.28
N ARG A 289 -5.83 -5.77 -69.09
CA ARG A 289 -4.46 -5.49 -68.68
C ARG A 289 -4.04 -4.08 -69.09
N HIS A 290 -3.51 -3.34 -68.13
CA HIS A 290 -2.88 -2.04 -68.33
C HIS A 290 -1.42 -2.09 -67.88
N GLU A 291 -0.57 -1.33 -68.55
CA GLU A 291 0.86 -1.27 -68.25
C GLU A 291 1.35 0.17 -68.30
N ALA A 292 2.31 0.52 -67.44
CA ALA A 292 3.02 1.79 -67.50
C ALA A 292 4.44 1.59 -66.96
N SER A 293 5.42 2.32 -67.50
CA SER A 293 6.78 2.34 -66.98
C SER A 293 6.91 3.43 -65.92
N ILE A 294 7.74 3.21 -64.90
CA ILE A 294 8.02 4.20 -63.86
C ILE A 294 9.26 5.04 -64.24
N GLU A 295 9.20 6.36 -64.10
CA GLU A 295 10.32 7.27 -64.33
C GLU A 295 10.75 7.96 -63.03
N ASP A 296 11.95 8.55 -63.01
CA ASP A 296 12.53 9.24 -61.84
C ASP A 296 12.90 8.31 -60.69
N LEU A 297 13.30 7.08 -61.03
CA LEU A 297 13.81 6.12 -60.08
C LEU A 297 15.30 6.40 -59.82
N HIS A 298 15.61 7.17 -58.77
CA HIS A 298 16.99 7.49 -58.40
C HIS A 298 17.74 6.32 -57.75
N ASP A 299 17.03 5.42 -57.06
CA ASP A 299 17.60 4.31 -56.32
C ASP A 299 17.19 2.97 -56.94
N THR A 300 18.17 2.19 -57.39
CA THR A 300 17.94 0.94 -58.11
C THR A 300 17.74 -0.28 -57.21
N GLU A 301 18.03 -0.19 -55.90
CA GLU A 301 17.99 -1.36 -55.00
C GLU A 301 16.56 -1.73 -54.59
N ASN A 302 15.68 -0.75 -54.36
CA ASN A 302 14.31 -0.97 -53.87
C ASN A 302 13.22 -0.65 -54.91
N TRP A 303 13.56 -0.76 -56.20
CA TRP A 303 12.65 -0.43 -57.30
C TRP A 303 11.32 -1.19 -57.24
N GLU A 304 11.33 -2.42 -56.73
CA GLU A 304 10.13 -3.27 -56.64
C GLU A 304 9.13 -2.72 -55.61
N SER A 305 9.61 -2.37 -54.42
CA SER A 305 8.79 -1.75 -53.36
C SER A 305 8.21 -0.41 -53.83
N ILE A 306 9.03 0.41 -54.47
CA ILE A 306 8.59 1.69 -55.03
C ILE A 306 7.53 1.45 -56.12
N CYS A 307 7.76 0.54 -57.06
CA CYS A 307 6.82 0.21 -58.12
C CYS A 307 5.47 -0.27 -57.56
N MET A 308 5.48 -1.17 -56.57
CA MET A 308 4.27 -1.73 -55.96
C MET A 308 3.46 -0.71 -55.14
N THR A 309 4.08 0.38 -54.68
CA THR A 309 3.45 1.40 -53.84
C THR A 309 3.16 2.71 -54.57
N THR A 310 3.54 2.82 -55.85
CA THR A 310 3.33 4.05 -56.63
C THR A 310 1.91 4.09 -57.16
N PRO A 311 1.08 5.07 -56.75
CA PRO A 311 -0.32 5.10 -57.10
C PRO A 311 -0.53 5.54 -58.56
N MET A 312 -1.66 5.13 -59.13
CA MET A 312 -2.08 5.55 -60.48
C MET A 312 -3.60 5.73 -60.54
N THR A 313 -4.05 6.68 -61.36
CA THR A 313 -5.47 6.80 -61.71
C THR A 313 -5.70 6.26 -63.12
N ILE A 314 -6.49 5.20 -63.25
CA ILE A 314 -6.82 4.55 -64.53
C ILE A 314 -8.33 4.67 -64.75
N ARG A 315 -8.74 5.27 -65.88
CA ARG A 315 -10.17 5.50 -66.22
C ARG A 315 -10.97 6.18 -65.11
N GLY A 316 -10.33 7.12 -64.38
CA GLY A 316 -10.96 7.86 -63.28
C GLY A 316 -11.04 7.13 -61.95
N ARG A 317 -10.53 5.89 -61.84
CA ARG A 317 -10.44 5.14 -60.58
C ARG A 317 -9.00 5.17 -60.05
N TYR A 318 -8.85 5.47 -58.76
CA TYR A 318 -7.56 5.52 -58.06
C TYR A 318 -7.13 4.11 -57.62
N TYR A 319 -5.85 3.80 -57.81
CA TYR A 319 -5.20 2.57 -57.39
C TYR A 319 -3.96 2.94 -56.57
N GLU A 320 -3.78 2.30 -55.42
CA GLU A 320 -2.60 2.52 -54.55
C GLU A 320 -1.31 2.01 -55.19
N GLY A 321 -1.41 1.05 -56.09
CA GLY A 321 -0.27 0.46 -56.81
C GLY A 321 -0.72 -0.48 -57.92
N PRO A 322 0.22 -1.03 -58.70
CA PRO A 322 -0.03 -2.07 -59.69
C PRO A 322 -0.38 -3.42 -59.05
N THR A 323 -0.99 -4.30 -59.83
CA THR A 323 -1.22 -5.70 -59.44
C THR A 323 0.11 -6.46 -59.36
N SER A 324 1.04 -6.16 -60.26
CA SER A 324 2.40 -6.70 -60.24
C SER A 324 3.39 -5.76 -60.91
N CYS A 325 4.66 -5.94 -60.57
CA CYS A 325 5.77 -5.18 -61.15
C CYS A 325 6.68 -6.12 -61.93
N ALA A 326 7.16 -5.65 -63.08
CA ALA A 326 8.06 -6.41 -63.94
C ALA A 326 9.22 -5.54 -64.42
N ASN A 327 10.44 -6.08 -64.30
CA ASN A 327 11.63 -5.49 -64.88
C ASN A 327 12.05 -6.32 -66.10
N TRP A 328 11.76 -5.80 -67.30
CA TRP A 328 11.86 -6.58 -68.55
C TRP A 328 13.29 -6.71 -69.11
N GLY A 329 14.33 -6.14 -68.47
CA GLY A 329 15.74 -6.43 -68.78
C GLY A 329 16.29 -6.01 -70.15
N ARG A 330 17.63 -5.85 -70.24
CA ARG A 330 18.48 -5.45 -71.39
C ARG A 330 17.87 -4.43 -72.37
N GLY A 331 17.88 -3.16 -71.95
CA GLY A 331 17.50 -1.97 -72.75
C GLY A 331 16.29 -1.22 -72.18
N GLY A 332 15.50 -1.87 -71.34
CA GLY A 332 14.45 -1.25 -70.53
C GLY A 332 15.02 -0.67 -69.24
N LEU A 333 15.31 0.62 -69.26
CA LEU A 333 15.88 1.39 -68.14
C LEU A 333 14.90 1.60 -66.96
N TRP A 334 13.69 1.04 -67.03
CA TRP A 334 12.57 1.45 -66.19
C TRP A 334 11.69 0.25 -65.80
N PRO A 335 11.42 0.02 -64.51
CA PRO A 335 10.39 -0.92 -64.07
C PRO A 335 9.03 -0.64 -64.69
N TRP A 336 8.22 -1.69 -64.87
CA TRP A 336 6.84 -1.57 -65.36
C TRP A 336 5.86 -2.02 -64.30
N GLY A 337 4.84 -1.20 -64.05
CA GLY A 337 3.64 -1.59 -63.32
C GLY A 337 2.65 -2.26 -64.27
N ILE A 338 2.01 -3.32 -63.81
CA ILE A 338 0.98 -4.08 -64.53
C ILE A 338 -0.28 -4.08 -63.67
N TRP A 339 -1.39 -3.61 -64.22
CA TRP A 339 -2.70 -3.65 -63.57
C TRP A 339 -3.60 -4.64 -64.31
N LEU A 340 -4.17 -5.58 -63.56
CA LEU A 340 -5.22 -6.48 -64.03
C LEU A 340 -6.54 -5.98 -63.45
N LEU A 341 -7.33 -5.30 -64.28
CA LEU A 341 -8.54 -4.62 -63.84
C LEU A 341 -9.77 -5.34 -64.36
N GLU A 342 -10.81 -5.42 -63.53
CA GLU A 342 -12.11 -5.91 -63.95
C GLU A 342 -12.74 -4.96 -64.97
N ASP A 343 -13.18 -5.50 -66.12
CA ASP A 343 -13.80 -4.77 -67.21
C ASP A 343 -14.89 -5.64 -67.87
N ASP A 344 -16.15 -5.22 -67.71
CA ASP A 344 -17.32 -5.89 -68.31
C ASP A 344 -17.29 -5.96 -69.84
N SER A 345 -16.49 -5.11 -70.50
CA SER A 345 -16.32 -5.18 -71.96
C SER A 345 -15.51 -6.40 -72.42
N CYS A 346 -14.81 -7.09 -71.50
CA CYS A 346 -14.01 -8.27 -71.77
C CYS A 346 -14.83 -9.57 -71.73
N ARG A 347 -15.87 -9.67 -72.58
CA ARG A 347 -16.71 -10.86 -72.75
C ARG A 347 -16.54 -11.39 -74.18
N TRP A 348 -15.79 -12.48 -74.37
CA TRP A 348 -15.62 -13.17 -75.67
C TRP A 348 -16.33 -14.51 -75.72
#